data_AF-A0A1V9YQP2-F1
#
_entry.id   AF-A0A1V9YQP2-F1
#
_cell.length_a   1.000
_cell.length_b   1.000
_cell.length_c   1.000
_cell.angle_alpha   90.00
_cell.angle_beta   90.00
_cell.angle_gamma   90.00
#
_symmetry.space_group_name_H-M   'P 1'
#
loop_
_entity.id
_entity.type
_entity.pdbx_description
1 polymer ?
#
loop_
_entity_poly.entity_id
_entity_poly.type
_entity_poly.pdbx_seq_one_letter_code
_entity_poly.pdbx_strand_id
1 'polypeptide(L)'
;MAATARAFKVGFKCTGCGRCCTGKGGVAWVNPAEVTAMAEHLSLSKAAFTKTYLRKVNGMQALRQTADDSQCIFLQGKQCAVYPARPTQCRTYPFWPQQLISKYDWQLAAKECEGILIDPQPADVTPETQILKEVVIHEVHRSGEDLTYDDIDDLISELDPGMLDAFQEEVDAKYKRNVLYEDNELPPTRSLHFVDRLELVQSEVLLADDGSLDRTKLALDVHKGLCVGLSLLSKPLTEGVRIGLLGAGAGVLPTFLNHNLTCNVHIDAVDPSAAMLEAGRHFFGLEASPRLSLHRAFGEDFVAAQPAAAYDWLVVDVEAGSSAPSEFRAPPPVFLSTSFLTHAARVLGPTGSLAVNVISPFAPTTEPLEAVRAALAPHFGNVYALEQPKNTVVFGLRAPVHGLPTVDAAMAAPLATTIQSLLASGAALRRL
;
A
#
# COMPACT_ATOMS: atom_id res chain seq x y z
N MET A 1 27.92 19.98 -2.74
CA MET A 1 28.09 19.42 -4.11
C MET A 1 26.88 19.88 -4.89
N ALA A 2 26.97 20.21 -6.18
CA ALA A 2 25.80 20.68 -6.92
C ALA A 2 24.68 19.63 -6.87
N ALA A 3 23.48 20.03 -6.42
CA ALA A 3 22.28 19.21 -6.41
C ALA A 3 22.20 18.39 -7.71
N THR A 4 22.13 17.07 -7.59
CA THR A 4 22.02 16.17 -8.73
C THR A 4 20.80 16.57 -9.54
N ALA A 5 21.03 17.13 -10.74
CA ALA A 5 19.96 17.60 -11.59
C ALA A 5 18.95 16.48 -11.86
N ARG A 6 17.65 16.77 -11.69
CA ARG A 6 16.56 15.85 -12.09
C ARG A 6 16.82 15.27 -13.48
N ALA A 7 16.51 13.98 -13.64
CA ALA A 7 16.64 13.26 -14.91
C ALA A 7 15.76 13.82 -16.04
N PHE A 8 14.78 14.65 -15.71
CA PHE A 8 13.91 15.34 -16.67
C PHE A 8 13.61 16.78 -16.21
N LYS A 9 13.35 17.67 -17.17
CA LYS A 9 13.00 19.07 -16.88
C LYS A 9 11.49 19.23 -16.75
N VAL A 10 11.07 20.03 -15.77
CA VAL A 10 9.67 20.37 -15.53
C VAL A 10 9.47 21.87 -15.71
N GLY A 11 8.27 22.25 -16.14
CA GLY A 11 7.87 23.64 -16.27
C GLY A 11 6.43 23.81 -15.82
N PHE A 12 6.15 24.86 -15.06
CA PHE A 12 4.81 25.16 -14.59
C PHE A 12 4.49 26.65 -14.67
N LYS A 13 3.30 26.97 -15.19
CA LYS A 13 2.75 28.33 -15.20
C LYS A 13 1.26 28.27 -14.87
N CYS A 14 0.89 28.64 -13.64
CA CYS A 14 -0.51 28.69 -13.24
C CYS A 14 -1.30 29.64 -14.16
N THR A 15 -2.37 29.13 -14.77
CA THR A 15 -3.28 29.91 -15.65
C THR A 15 -4.52 30.41 -14.90
N GLY A 16 -4.65 30.12 -13.61
CA GLY A 16 -5.88 30.40 -12.84
C GLY A 16 -7.09 29.61 -13.33
N CYS A 17 -6.87 28.41 -13.87
CA CYS A 17 -7.93 27.59 -14.46
C CYS A 17 -8.90 26.97 -13.44
N GLY A 18 -8.48 26.86 -12.17
CA GLY A 18 -9.26 26.27 -11.08
C GLY A 18 -9.31 24.74 -11.05
N ARG A 19 -8.68 24.05 -12.03
CA ARG A 19 -8.81 22.58 -12.16
C ARG A 19 -8.23 21.79 -10.97
N CYS A 20 -7.19 22.29 -10.31
CA CYS A 20 -6.64 21.68 -9.09
C CYS A 20 -7.65 21.65 -7.92
N CYS A 21 -8.74 22.43 -8.00
CA CYS A 21 -9.83 22.43 -7.03
C CYS A 21 -11.04 21.60 -7.49
N THR A 22 -10.99 20.96 -8.66
CA THR A 22 -12.09 20.16 -9.24
C THR A 22 -11.75 18.67 -9.21
N GLY A 23 -12.77 17.81 -9.26
CA GLY A 23 -12.62 16.36 -9.28
C GLY A 23 -13.31 15.67 -8.11
N LYS A 24 -13.71 14.41 -8.32
CA LYS A 24 -14.34 13.58 -7.30
C LYS A 24 -13.32 13.02 -6.32
N GLY A 25 -13.64 13.02 -5.02
CA GLY A 25 -12.78 12.49 -3.97
C GLY A 25 -11.53 13.33 -3.69
N GLY A 26 -11.49 14.60 -4.08
CA GLY A 26 -10.34 15.48 -3.88
C GLY A 26 -10.08 15.74 -2.39
N VAL A 27 -8.82 15.63 -1.96
CA VAL A 27 -8.42 15.77 -0.56
C VAL A 27 -7.31 16.82 -0.42
N ALA A 28 -7.64 17.94 0.23
CA ALA A 28 -6.69 18.95 0.67
C ALA A 28 -6.61 18.91 2.20
N TRP A 29 -5.56 18.30 2.72
CA TRP A 29 -5.30 18.18 4.15
C TRP A 29 -4.94 19.54 4.74
N VAL A 30 -5.34 19.74 5.99
CA VAL A 30 -5.05 20.94 6.76
C VAL A 30 -4.59 20.58 8.17
N ASN A 31 -3.61 21.32 8.68
CA ASN A 31 -3.18 21.24 10.08
C ASN A 31 -3.86 22.33 10.95
N PRO A 32 -3.74 22.29 12.29
CA PRO A 32 -4.37 23.27 13.17
C PRO A 32 -3.97 24.75 12.92
N ALA A 33 -2.72 25.02 12.55
CA ALA A 33 -2.21 26.35 12.21
C ALA A 33 -2.89 26.90 10.96
N GLU A 34 -3.00 26.09 9.90
CA GLU A 34 -3.71 26.43 8.67
C GLU A 34 -5.21 26.64 8.92
N VAL A 35 -5.84 25.79 9.73
CA VAL A 35 -7.24 25.98 10.14
C VAL A 35 -7.43 27.33 10.86
N THR A 36 -6.46 27.73 11.66
CA THR A 36 -6.45 29.02 12.36
C THR A 36 -6.37 30.18 11.36
N ALA A 37 -5.36 30.17 10.50
CA ALA A 37 -5.13 31.20 9.50
C ALA A 37 -6.33 31.34 8.52
N MET A 38 -6.90 30.22 8.07
CA MET A 38 -8.07 30.21 7.19
C MET A 38 -9.33 30.74 7.89
N ALA A 39 -9.54 30.39 9.16
CA ALA A 39 -10.67 30.89 9.94
C ALA A 39 -10.57 32.40 10.16
N GLU A 40 -9.38 32.91 10.49
CA GLU A 40 -9.10 34.34 10.65
C GLU A 40 -9.31 35.11 9.34
N HIS A 41 -8.81 34.57 8.22
CA HIS A 41 -9.01 35.16 6.90
C HIS A 41 -10.50 35.33 6.54
N LEU A 42 -11.34 34.38 6.97
CA LEU A 42 -12.79 34.43 6.77
C LEU A 42 -13.56 35.18 7.88
N SER A 43 -12.86 35.73 8.88
CA SER A 43 -13.47 36.33 10.07
C SER A 43 -14.44 35.38 10.82
N LEU A 44 -14.06 34.10 10.93
CA LEU A 44 -14.82 33.05 11.61
C LEU A 44 -14.06 32.54 12.84
N SER A 45 -14.80 32.01 13.82
CA SER A 45 -14.17 31.21 14.88
C SER A 45 -13.68 29.87 14.31
N LYS A 46 -12.60 29.31 14.89
CA LYS A 46 -12.11 27.97 14.52
C LYS A 46 -13.21 26.92 14.54
N ALA A 47 -14.06 26.93 15.58
CA ALA A 47 -15.18 26.01 15.71
C ALA A 47 -16.20 26.14 14.55
N ALA A 48 -16.53 27.36 14.15
CA ALA A 48 -17.43 27.61 13.03
C ALA A 48 -16.80 27.17 11.69
N PHE A 49 -15.51 27.46 11.50
CA PHE A 49 -14.76 27.06 10.32
C PHE A 49 -14.70 25.54 10.19
N THR A 50 -14.27 24.83 11.24
CA THR A 50 -14.17 23.36 11.27
C THR A 50 -15.50 22.70 10.96
N LYS A 51 -16.60 23.18 11.58
CA LYS A 51 -17.95 22.62 11.35
C LYS A 51 -18.41 22.77 9.90
N THR A 52 -18.08 23.91 9.28
CA THR A 52 -18.61 24.31 7.97
C THR A 52 -17.75 23.78 6.82
N TYR A 53 -16.43 23.92 6.92
CA TYR A 53 -15.51 23.76 5.79
C TYR A 53 -14.62 22.53 5.88
N LEU A 54 -14.61 21.79 6.98
CA LEU A 54 -13.76 20.61 7.12
C LEU A 54 -14.56 19.30 7.07
N ARG A 55 -13.87 18.24 6.67
CA ARG A 55 -14.29 16.84 6.76
C ARG A 55 -13.13 16.01 7.33
N LYS A 56 -13.43 14.83 7.86
CA LYS A 56 -12.40 13.84 8.21
C LYS A 56 -12.24 12.84 7.09
N VAL A 57 -11.01 12.58 6.69
CA VAL A 57 -10.63 11.50 5.79
C VAL A 57 -9.50 10.75 6.49
N ASN A 58 -9.55 9.43 6.58
CA ASN A 58 -8.52 8.61 7.25
C ASN A 58 -8.04 9.14 8.62
N GLY A 59 -8.96 9.68 9.43
CA GLY A 59 -8.66 10.25 10.75
C GLY A 59 -8.11 11.68 10.77
N MET A 60 -7.62 12.20 9.64
CA MET A 60 -7.04 13.55 9.51
C MET A 60 -8.08 14.57 9.00
N GLN A 61 -7.81 15.87 9.21
CA GLN A 61 -8.70 16.95 8.76
C GLN A 61 -8.37 17.38 7.34
N ALA A 62 -9.40 17.48 6.49
CA ALA A 62 -9.29 17.96 5.11
C ALA A 62 -10.38 18.99 4.82
N LEU A 63 -10.12 19.86 3.83
CA LEU A 63 -11.14 20.73 3.28
C LEU A 63 -12.29 19.90 2.69
N ARG A 64 -13.50 20.38 2.89
CA ARG A 64 -14.72 19.76 2.38
C ARG A 64 -14.85 20.02 0.87
N GLN A 65 -15.46 19.08 0.18
CA GLN A 65 -15.93 19.27 -1.19
C GLN A 65 -17.39 19.73 -1.21
N THR A 66 -17.90 20.10 -2.38
CA THR A 66 -19.32 20.34 -2.61
C THR A 66 -20.16 19.09 -2.33
N ALA A 67 -21.48 19.25 -2.17
CA ALA A 67 -22.36 18.15 -1.78
C ALA A 67 -22.39 16.98 -2.78
N ASP A 68 -22.12 17.26 -4.05
CA ASP A 68 -21.96 16.28 -5.13
C ASP A 68 -20.53 15.76 -5.28
N ASP A 69 -19.63 16.16 -4.37
CA ASP A 69 -18.21 15.81 -4.29
C ASP A 69 -17.42 16.23 -5.55
N SER A 70 -17.91 17.19 -6.35
CA SER A 70 -17.31 17.52 -7.65
C SER A 70 -16.17 18.54 -7.58
N GLN A 71 -16.08 19.34 -6.52
CA GLN A 71 -15.04 20.36 -6.35
C GLN A 71 -14.83 20.77 -4.88
N CYS A 72 -13.73 21.45 -4.58
CA CYS A 72 -13.46 22.08 -3.29
C CYS A 72 -14.53 23.13 -2.94
N ILE A 73 -14.93 23.19 -1.67
CA ILE A 73 -15.97 24.12 -1.18
C ILE A 73 -15.62 25.60 -1.39
N PHE A 74 -14.33 25.93 -1.49
CA PHE A 74 -13.85 27.29 -1.71
C PHE A 74 -13.68 27.68 -3.19
N LEU A 75 -13.98 26.79 -4.15
CA LEU A 75 -13.91 27.13 -5.56
C LEU A 75 -15.14 27.95 -5.97
N GLN A 76 -14.91 29.21 -6.38
CA GLN A 76 -15.92 30.10 -6.93
C GLN A 76 -15.60 30.40 -8.39
N GLY A 77 -16.38 29.81 -9.30
CA GLY A 77 -16.05 29.82 -10.73
C GLY A 77 -14.70 29.13 -10.97
N LYS A 78 -13.66 29.90 -11.32
CA LYS A 78 -12.28 29.39 -11.50
C LYS A 78 -11.31 29.85 -10.40
N GLN A 79 -11.79 30.59 -9.40
CA GLN A 79 -10.95 31.23 -8.40
C GLN A 79 -11.19 30.65 -7.01
N CYS A 80 -10.11 30.52 -6.24
CA CYS A 80 -10.20 30.12 -4.84
C CYS A 80 -10.64 31.33 -4.00
N ALA A 81 -11.75 31.20 -3.29
CA ALA A 81 -12.29 32.26 -2.42
C ALA A 81 -11.38 32.61 -1.23
N VAL A 82 -10.43 31.71 -0.90
CA VAL A 82 -9.44 31.88 0.18
C VAL A 82 -8.01 31.85 -0.37
N TYR A 83 -7.80 32.33 -1.60
CA TYR A 83 -6.50 32.25 -2.28
C TYR A 83 -5.28 32.71 -1.44
N PRO A 84 -5.36 33.80 -0.65
CA PRO A 84 -4.26 34.23 0.22
C PRO A 84 -4.00 33.28 1.40
N ALA A 85 -5.03 32.62 1.91
CA ALA A 85 -4.97 31.71 3.05
C ALA A 85 -5.00 30.23 2.62
N ARG A 86 -4.53 29.92 1.40
CA ARG A 86 -4.50 28.53 0.93
C ARG A 86 -3.59 27.70 1.84
N PRO A 87 -3.99 26.46 2.18
CA PRO A 87 -3.11 25.57 2.90
C PRO A 87 -1.89 25.19 2.05
N THR A 88 -0.86 24.72 2.72
CA THR A 88 0.46 24.37 2.18
C THR A 88 0.36 23.38 1.04
N GLN A 89 -0.45 22.33 1.17
CA GLN A 89 -0.69 21.37 0.09
C GLN A 89 -1.22 22.06 -1.19
N CYS A 90 -2.10 23.06 -1.06
CA CYS A 90 -2.63 23.81 -2.20
C CYS A 90 -1.65 24.85 -2.77
N ARG A 91 -0.73 25.37 -1.95
CA ARG A 91 0.31 26.33 -2.38
C ARG A 91 1.46 25.65 -3.12
N THR A 92 1.85 24.45 -2.68
CA THR A 92 2.96 23.66 -3.24
C THR A 92 2.58 22.90 -4.53
N TYR A 93 1.32 22.91 -4.95
CA TYR A 93 0.91 22.29 -6.22
C TYR A 93 1.50 23.05 -7.43
N PRO A 94 2.10 22.37 -8.44
CA PRO A 94 2.16 20.93 -8.67
C PRO A 94 3.53 20.30 -8.34
N PHE A 95 4.29 20.87 -7.41
CA PHE A 95 5.61 20.36 -7.05
C PHE A 95 5.53 19.34 -5.91
N TRP A 96 4.45 18.57 -5.87
CA TRP A 96 4.33 17.47 -4.92
C TRP A 96 5.32 16.37 -5.29
N PRO A 97 6.05 15.77 -4.34
CA PRO A 97 7.09 14.78 -4.64
C PRO A 97 6.61 13.64 -5.54
N GLN A 98 5.35 13.21 -5.39
CA GLN A 98 4.77 12.12 -6.18
C GLN A 98 4.62 12.46 -7.67
N GLN A 99 4.40 13.72 -8.02
CA GLN A 99 4.28 14.17 -9.41
C GLN A 99 5.65 14.29 -10.09
N LEU A 100 6.70 14.25 -9.27
CA LEU A 100 8.05 14.66 -9.58
C LEU A 100 9.02 13.45 -9.64
N ILE A 101 8.50 12.23 -9.43
CA ILE A 101 9.20 10.93 -9.49
C ILE A 101 9.73 10.66 -10.91
N SER A 102 8.89 10.83 -11.93
CA SER A 102 9.25 10.52 -13.32
C SER A 102 8.52 11.41 -14.32
N LYS A 103 9.02 11.42 -15.57
CA LYS A 103 8.33 12.11 -16.69
C LYS A 103 6.90 11.60 -16.86
N TYR A 104 6.63 10.33 -16.59
CA TYR A 104 5.28 9.75 -16.65
C TYR A 104 4.35 10.36 -15.58
N ASP A 105 4.82 10.48 -14.34
CA ASP A 105 4.02 11.05 -13.24
C ASP A 105 3.72 12.54 -13.50
N TRP A 106 4.69 13.28 -14.04
CA TRP A 106 4.50 14.66 -14.47
C TRP A 106 3.47 14.78 -15.61
N GLN A 107 3.52 13.88 -16.59
CA GLN A 107 2.52 13.79 -17.66
C GLN A 107 1.13 13.45 -17.13
N LEU A 108 1.03 12.62 -16.09
CA LEU A 108 -0.25 12.30 -15.47
C LEU A 108 -0.84 13.52 -14.77
N ALA A 109 -0.03 14.25 -14.00
CA ALA A 109 -0.45 15.51 -13.37
C ALA A 109 -0.90 16.56 -14.41
N ALA A 110 -0.24 16.63 -15.56
CA ALA A 110 -0.60 17.54 -16.65
C ALA A 110 -2.01 17.33 -17.22
N LYS A 111 -2.60 16.13 -17.06
CA LYS A 111 -4.00 15.89 -17.46
C LYS A 111 -4.98 16.69 -16.61
N GLU A 112 -4.60 17.02 -15.38
CA GLU A 112 -5.44 17.73 -14.41
C GLU A 112 -5.15 19.24 -14.37
N CYS A 113 -4.01 19.70 -14.89
CA CYS A 113 -3.69 21.12 -14.96
C CYS A 113 -2.96 21.49 -16.25
N GLU A 114 -3.60 22.36 -17.04
CA GLU A 114 -3.06 22.90 -18.29
C GLU A 114 -1.82 23.80 -18.11
N GLY A 115 -1.55 24.22 -16.87
CA GLY A 115 -0.34 24.99 -16.54
C GLY A 115 0.92 24.13 -16.43
N ILE A 116 0.79 22.81 -16.38
CA ILE A 116 1.91 21.86 -16.32
C ILE A 116 2.42 21.60 -17.74
N LEU A 117 3.69 21.91 -17.97
CA LEU A 117 4.34 21.79 -19.28
C LEU A 117 5.11 20.47 -19.34
N ILE A 118 4.75 19.60 -20.29
CA ILE A 118 5.34 18.27 -20.46
C ILE A 118 6.73 18.33 -21.12
N ASP A 119 6.91 19.26 -22.05
CA ASP A 119 8.17 19.52 -22.77
C ASP A 119 8.43 21.04 -22.79
N PRO A 120 8.80 21.63 -21.62
CA PRO A 120 9.00 23.07 -21.50
C PRO A 120 10.17 23.52 -22.38
N GLN A 121 10.01 24.67 -23.03
CA GLN A 121 11.15 25.34 -23.67
C GLN A 121 12.12 25.84 -22.58
N PRO A 122 13.40 26.09 -22.88
CA PRO A 122 14.38 26.52 -21.88
C PRO A 122 13.94 27.72 -21.03
N ALA A 123 13.17 28.65 -21.61
CA ALA A 123 12.63 29.82 -20.90
C ALA A 123 11.47 29.49 -19.94
N ASP A 124 10.82 28.34 -20.11
CA ASP A 124 9.68 27.88 -19.30
C ASP A 124 10.08 26.83 -18.25
N VAL A 125 11.35 26.41 -18.23
CA VAL A 125 11.86 25.46 -17.24
C VAL A 125 11.83 26.11 -15.85
N THR A 126 11.16 25.47 -14.90
CA THR A 126 11.15 25.93 -13.51
C THR A 126 12.55 25.70 -12.89
N PRO A 127 13.15 26.70 -12.21
CA PRO A 127 14.43 26.53 -11.54
C PRO A 127 14.40 25.41 -10.50
N GLU A 128 15.45 24.58 -10.45
CA GLU A 128 15.51 23.45 -9.51
C GLU A 128 15.44 23.90 -8.05
N THR A 129 16.03 25.06 -7.73
CA THR A 129 15.98 25.66 -6.39
C THR A 129 14.54 26.01 -5.96
N GLN A 130 13.70 26.44 -6.89
CA GLN A 130 12.29 26.69 -6.63
C GLN A 130 11.55 25.37 -6.40
N ILE A 131 11.81 24.35 -7.22
CA ILE A 131 11.17 23.04 -7.09
C ILE A 131 11.52 22.42 -5.73
N LEU A 132 12.81 22.41 -5.37
CA LEU A 132 13.29 21.87 -4.10
C LEU A 132 12.66 22.61 -2.92
N LYS A 133 12.58 23.94 -2.95
CA LYS A 133 11.89 24.73 -1.92
C LYS A 133 10.45 24.25 -1.71
N GLU A 134 9.66 24.15 -2.78
CA GLU A 134 8.25 23.72 -2.70
C GLU A 134 8.11 22.27 -2.22
N VAL A 135 9.03 21.39 -2.62
CA VAL A 135 9.10 20.00 -2.17
C VAL A 135 9.40 19.91 -0.67
N VAL A 136 10.36 20.69 -0.17
CA VAL A 136 10.69 20.75 1.26
C VAL A 136 9.50 21.23 2.06
N ILE A 137 8.88 22.34 1.65
CA ILE A 137 7.68 22.88 2.29
C ILE A 137 6.57 21.83 2.33
N HIS A 138 6.38 21.09 1.24
CA HIS A 138 5.37 20.03 1.16
C HIS A 138 5.66 18.85 2.10
N GLU A 139 6.91 18.39 2.19
CA GLU A 139 7.26 17.27 3.07
C GLU A 139 7.21 17.65 4.56
N VAL A 140 7.61 18.88 4.92
CA VAL A 140 7.45 19.40 6.30
C VAL A 140 5.97 19.50 6.66
N HIS A 141 5.10 19.92 5.75
CA HIS A 141 3.65 19.89 5.99
C HIS A 141 3.14 18.45 6.20
N ARG A 142 3.65 17.50 5.42
CA ARG A 142 3.25 16.08 5.51
C ARG A 142 3.80 15.36 6.74
N SER A 143 4.88 15.82 7.36
CA SER A 143 5.39 15.22 8.61
C SER A 143 4.46 15.46 9.79
N GLY A 144 3.50 16.38 9.66
CA GLY A 144 2.49 16.68 10.67
C GLY A 144 2.83 17.85 11.57
N GLU A 145 3.86 18.64 11.22
CA GLU A 145 4.19 19.88 11.91
C GLU A 145 3.03 20.88 11.84
N ASP A 146 2.80 21.59 12.95
CA ASP A 146 1.71 22.55 13.08
C ASP A 146 2.13 23.96 12.61
N LEU A 147 2.51 24.04 11.34
CA LEU A 147 3.05 25.25 10.70
C LEU A 147 2.28 25.59 9.41
N THR A 148 2.11 26.87 9.11
CA THR A 148 1.59 27.32 7.81
C THR A 148 2.69 27.30 6.75
N TYR A 149 2.30 27.43 5.48
CA TYR A 149 3.27 27.59 4.39
C TYR A 149 4.26 28.73 4.68
N ASP A 150 3.77 29.89 5.13
CA ASP A 150 4.62 31.07 5.31
C ASP A 150 5.59 30.87 6.48
N ASP A 151 5.15 30.20 7.56
CA ASP A 151 6.05 29.82 8.66
C ASP A 151 7.19 28.91 8.18
N ILE A 152 6.88 27.91 7.33
CA ILE A 152 7.89 27.00 6.78
C ILE A 152 8.80 27.73 5.78
N ASP A 153 8.25 28.63 4.97
CA ASP A 153 9.02 29.42 4.02
C ASP A 153 10.03 30.35 4.71
N ASP A 154 9.60 31.00 5.78
CA ASP A 154 10.47 31.85 6.60
C ASP A 154 11.60 31.01 7.22
N LEU A 155 11.27 29.84 7.79
CA LEU A 155 12.28 28.91 8.32
C LEU A 155 13.29 28.49 7.24
N ILE A 156 12.82 28.11 6.05
CA ILE A 156 13.69 27.70 4.93
C ILE A 156 14.58 28.84 4.47
N SER A 157 14.07 30.07 4.44
CA SER A 157 14.82 31.25 4.03
C SER A 157 15.98 31.58 4.99
N GLU A 158 15.92 31.09 6.23
CA GLU A 158 16.97 31.21 7.24
C GLU A 158 17.96 30.02 7.26
N LEU A 159 17.66 28.92 6.56
CA LEU A 159 18.54 27.73 6.52
C LEU A 159 19.81 27.99 5.70
N ASP A 160 20.91 27.37 6.15
CA ASP A 160 22.12 27.29 5.33
C ASP A 160 21.83 26.48 4.05
N PRO A 161 22.31 26.91 2.86
CA PRO A 161 22.10 26.19 1.61
C PRO A 161 22.50 24.70 1.65
N GLY A 162 23.50 24.34 2.46
CA GLY A 162 23.94 22.95 2.63
C GLY A 162 22.92 22.05 3.33
N MET A 163 21.98 22.58 4.12
CA MET A 163 20.90 21.80 4.71
C MET A 163 19.80 21.45 3.70
N LEU A 164 19.56 22.33 2.72
CA LEU A 164 18.63 22.04 1.63
C LEU A 164 19.14 20.91 0.73
N ASP A 165 20.46 20.84 0.50
CA ASP A 165 21.09 19.74 -0.22
C ASP A 165 20.87 18.39 0.51
N ALA A 166 21.02 18.36 1.84
CA ALA A 166 20.77 17.15 2.63
C ALA A 166 19.30 16.70 2.57
N PHE A 167 18.36 17.66 2.60
CA PHE A 167 16.94 17.36 2.44
C PHE A 167 16.63 16.81 1.04
N GLN A 168 17.27 17.36 0.00
CA GLN A 168 17.15 16.85 -1.37
C GLN A 168 17.63 15.40 -1.46
N GLU A 169 18.73 15.03 -0.79
CA GLU A 169 19.21 13.64 -0.77
C GLU A 169 18.21 12.69 -0.11
N GLU A 170 17.55 13.11 0.98
CA GLU A 170 16.51 12.31 1.65
C GLU A 170 15.26 12.14 0.77
N VAL A 171 14.79 13.23 0.17
CA VAL A 171 13.66 13.21 -0.78
C VAL A 171 13.99 12.33 -1.98
N ASP A 172 15.20 12.46 -2.56
CA ASP A 172 15.62 11.61 -3.66
C ASP A 172 15.69 10.16 -3.23
N ALA A 173 16.24 9.83 -2.05
CA ALA A 173 16.26 8.47 -1.55
C ALA A 173 14.84 7.87 -1.41
N LYS A 174 13.86 8.68 -1.02
CA LYS A 174 12.46 8.27 -0.84
C LYS A 174 11.67 8.14 -2.15
N TYR A 175 11.93 9.00 -3.12
CA TYR A 175 11.11 9.13 -4.34
C TYR A 175 11.85 8.76 -5.64
N LYS A 176 13.12 8.34 -5.58
CA LYS A 176 13.88 7.88 -6.75
C LYS A 176 13.64 6.40 -7.03
N ARG A 177 13.40 6.09 -8.31
CA ARG A 177 13.55 4.72 -8.83
C ARG A 177 15.01 4.49 -9.18
N ASN A 178 15.74 3.79 -8.32
CA ASN A 178 17.07 3.29 -8.68
C ASN A 178 16.89 2.06 -9.57
N VAL A 179 17.05 2.21 -10.88
CA VAL A 179 17.19 1.06 -11.79
C VAL A 179 18.59 0.48 -11.55
N LEU A 180 18.66 -0.49 -10.63
CA LEU A 180 19.91 -1.14 -10.23
C LEU A 180 20.42 -2.11 -11.31
N TYR A 181 19.52 -2.62 -12.13
CA TYR A 181 19.75 -3.57 -13.20
C TYR A 181 18.53 -3.57 -14.13
N GLU A 182 18.76 -3.52 -15.44
CA GLU A 182 17.72 -3.65 -16.47
C GLU A 182 18.09 -4.87 -17.32
N ASP A 183 17.20 -5.87 -17.30
CA ASP A 183 17.35 -7.10 -18.07
C ASP A 183 16.11 -7.31 -18.93
N ASN A 184 16.32 -7.43 -20.23
CA ASN A 184 15.26 -7.61 -21.22
C ASN A 184 14.77 -9.06 -21.29
N GLU A 185 15.32 -9.98 -20.48
CA GLU A 185 14.92 -11.39 -20.43
C GLU A 185 13.96 -11.75 -19.29
N LEU A 186 13.47 -10.77 -18.51
CA LEU A 186 12.41 -11.03 -17.54
C LEU A 186 11.04 -11.10 -18.22
N PRO A 187 10.18 -12.07 -17.85
CA PRO A 187 8.82 -12.12 -18.37
C PRO A 187 8.09 -10.82 -18.04
N PRO A 188 7.32 -10.25 -18.99
CA PRO A 188 6.64 -8.99 -18.78
C PRO A 188 5.68 -9.10 -17.58
N THR A 189 5.65 -8.09 -16.72
CA THR A 189 4.72 -8.03 -15.59
C THR A 189 3.84 -6.79 -15.65
N ARG A 190 2.72 -6.86 -14.93
CA ARG A 190 1.92 -5.70 -14.54
C ARG A 190 1.98 -5.59 -13.03
N SER A 191 2.40 -4.44 -12.53
CA SER A 191 2.54 -4.18 -11.09
C SER A 191 1.75 -2.96 -10.63
N LEU A 192 1.26 -3.03 -9.40
CA LEU A 192 0.61 -1.95 -8.66
C LEU A 192 1.55 -1.56 -7.50
N HIS A 193 1.78 -0.26 -7.36
CA HIS A 193 2.70 0.32 -6.38
C HIS A 193 1.99 1.35 -5.51
N PHE A 194 2.45 1.52 -4.27
CA PHE A 194 2.06 2.64 -3.45
C PHE A 194 2.78 3.91 -3.93
N VAL A 195 2.03 5.01 -4.09
CA VAL A 195 2.57 6.26 -4.64
C VAL A 195 3.59 6.91 -3.69
N ASP A 196 3.45 6.67 -2.39
CA ASP A 196 4.32 7.19 -1.33
C ASP A 196 5.37 6.19 -0.83
N ARG A 197 5.39 4.95 -1.36
CA ARG A 197 6.31 3.86 -1.00
C ARG A 197 6.63 3.00 -2.23
N LEU A 198 7.29 3.59 -3.22
CA LEU A 198 7.56 2.93 -4.51
C LEU A 198 8.51 1.73 -4.41
N GLU A 199 9.25 1.59 -3.32
CA GLU A 199 10.09 0.43 -3.06
C GLU A 199 9.27 -0.83 -2.73
N LEU A 200 7.99 -0.66 -2.40
CA LEU A 200 7.05 -1.73 -2.11
C LEU A 200 6.11 -2.00 -3.29
N VAL A 201 6.31 -3.16 -3.92
CA VAL A 201 5.34 -3.70 -4.88
C VAL A 201 4.13 -4.21 -4.10
N GLN A 202 2.96 -3.62 -4.34
CA GLN A 202 1.71 -4.00 -3.66
C GLN A 202 1.13 -5.27 -4.28
N SER A 203 1.02 -5.31 -5.62
CA SER A 203 0.55 -6.48 -6.37
C SER A 203 1.33 -6.59 -7.67
N GLU A 204 1.64 -7.80 -8.10
CA GLU A 204 2.31 -8.03 -9.38
C GLU A 204 1.82 -9.33 -10.01
N VAL A 205 1.48 -9.26 -11.30
CA VAL A 205 1.02 -10.39 -12.10
C VAL A 205 1.89 -10.50 -13.35
N LEU A 206 2.23 -11.73 -13.73
CA LEU A 206 2.95 -12.01 -14.97
C LEU A 206 2.01 -11.82 -16.16
N LEU A 207 2.57 -11.44 -17.30
CA LEU A 207 1.87 -11.34 -18.57
C LEU A 207 2.38 -12.44 -19.50
N ALA A 208 1.48 -13.01 -20.29
CA ALA A 208 1.83 -13.87 -21.40
C ALA A 208 2.36 -13.04 -22.58
N ASP A 209 2.93 -13.70 -23.58
CA ASP A 209 3.52 -13.06 -24.77
C ASP A 209 2.52 -12.20 -25.55
N ASP A 210 1.23 -12.52 -25.47
CA ASP A 210 0.13 -11.76 -26.09
C ASP A 210 -0.37 -10.58 -25.21
N GLY A 211 0.27 -10.34 -24.06
CA GLY A 211 -0.09 -9.30 -23.11
C GLY A 211 -1.26 -9.63 -22.18
N SER A 212 -1.83 -10.84 -22.29
CA SER A 212 -2.86 -11.33 -21.37
C SER A 212 -2.27 -11.66 -19.99
N LEU A 213 -3.11 -11.74 -18.96
CA LEU A 213 -2.66 -12.05 -17.60
C LEU A 213 -2.31 -13.54 -17.47
N ASP A 214 -1.09 -13.87 -17.07
CA ASP A 214 -0.69 -15.24 -16.72
C ASP A 214 -1.17 -15.58 -15.31
N ARG A 215 -2.23 -16.39 -15.24
CA ARG A 215 -2.84 -16.87 -13.98
C ARG A 215 -2.20 -18.17 -13.47
N THR A 216 -1.22 -18.71 -14.18
CA THR A 216 -0.59 -20.00 -13.84
C THR A 216 0.65 -19.84 -12.97
N LYS A 217 1.19 -18.63 -12.83
CA LYS A 217 2.41 -18.36 -12.06
C LYS A 217 2.24 -17.15 -11.16
N LEU A 218 3.02 -17.13 -10.08
CA LEU A 218 3.11 -16.00 -9.15
C LEU A 218 4.42 -15.26 -9.39
N ALA A 219 4.36 -13.92 -9.48
CA ALA A 219 5.55 -13.08 -9.55
C ALA A 219 6.22 -12.96 -8.17
N LEU A 220 5.44 -12.53 -7.18
CA LEU A 220 5.92 -12.24 -5.83
C LEU A 220 6.28 -13.49 -5.03
N ASP A 221 7.46 -13.49 -4.42
CA ASP A 221 7.93 -14.61 -3.60
C ASP A 221 7.07 -14.83 -2.37
N VAL A 222 6.55 -13.77 -1.73
CA VAL A 222 5.64 -13.88 -0.59
C VAL A 222 4.40 -14.70 -0.94
N HIS A 223 3.77 -14.46 -2.10
CA HIS A 223 2.60 -15.24 -2.52
C HIS A 223 2.96 -16.71 -2.72
N LYS A 224 4.15 -17.02 -3.26
CA LYS A 224 4.64 -18.40 -3.39
C LYS A 224 4.83 -19.03 -2.00
N GLY A 225 5.42 -18.28 -1.06
CA GLY A 225 5.67 -18.71 0.32
C GLY A 225 4.37 -18.98 1.08
N LEU A 226 3.39 -18.09 0.97
CA LEU A 226 2.07 -18.26 1.58
C LEU A 226 1.42 -19.58 1.14
N CYS A 227 1.50 -19.95 -0.14
CA CYS A 227 0.95 -21.20 -0.67
C CYS A 227 1.46 -22.48 0.04
N VAL A 228 2.62 -22.44 0.73
CA VAL A 228 3.09 -23.56 1.57
C VAL A 228 2.09 -23.88 2.70
N GLY A 229 1.28 -22.92 3.14
CA GLY A 229 0.22 -23.14 4.13
C GLY A 229 -0.80 -24.20 3.72
N LEU A 230 -1.01 -24.41 2.42
CA LEU A 230 -1.89 -25.45 1.88
C LEU A 230 -1.33 -26.87 2.05
N SER A 231 -0.02 -27.05 1.93
CA SER A 231 0.62 -28.36 2.14
C SER A 231 0.79 -28.72 3.61
N LEU A 232 0.53 -27.76 4.51
CA LEU A 232 0.52 -27.96 5.96
C LEU A 232 -0.86 -28.32 6.53
N LEU A 233 -1.89 -28.41 5.69
CA LEU A 233 -3.20 -28.90 6.10
C LEU A 233 -3.14 -30.41 6.37
N SER A 234 -3.69 -30.85 7.50
CA SER A 234 -3.69 -32.28 7.86
C SER A 234 -4.80 -33.08 7.17
N LYS A 235 -5.53 -32.47 6.22
CA LYS A 235 -6.59 -33.10 5.44
C LYS A 235 -6.28 -33.01 3.93
N PRO A 236 -6.73 -33.98 3.12
CA PRO A 236 -6.63 -33.90 1.67
C PRO A 236 -7.40 -32.70 1.12
N LEU A 237 -6.84 -31.98 0.14
CA LEU A 237 -7.54 -30.86 -0.51
C LEU A 237 -8.71 -31.35 -1.37
N THR A 238 -8.71 -32.62 -1.80
CA THR A 238 -9.80 -33.25 -2.54
C THR A 238 -11.13 -33.28 -1.78
N GLU A 239 -11.10 -33.20 -0.43
CA GLU A 239 -12.30 -33.06 0.41
C GLU A 239 -12.90 -31.63 0.38
N GLY A 240 -12.21 -30.71 -0.29
CA GLY A 240 -12.58 -29.31 -0.42
C GLY A 240 -11.97 -28.42 0.64
N VAL A 241 -11.74 -27.16 0.26
CA VAL A 241 -10.92 -26.21 1.03
C VAL A 241 -11.63 -24.86 1.13
N ARG A 242 -11.70 -24.32 2.34
CA ARG A 242 -12.21 -22.99 2.62
C ARG A 242 -11.06 -22.08 3.04
N ILE A 243 -10.87 -21.00 2.30
CA ILE A 243 -9.74 -20.09 2.43
C ILE A 243 -10.26 -18.72 2.84
N GLY A 244 -9.79 -18.19 3.98
CA GLY A 244 -9.95 -16.78 4.32
C GLY A 244 -8.65 -16.05 4.00
N LEU A 245 -8.70 -15.02 3.16
CA LEU A 245 -7.52 -14.26 2.73
C LEU A 245 -7.70 -12.79 3.09
N LEU A 246 -6.95 -12.34 4.09
CA LEU A 246 -6.96 -10.96 4.58
C LEU A 246 -5.83 -10.17 3.92
N GLY A 247 -6.18 -9.03 3.32
CA GLY A 247 -5.25 -8.28 2.48
C GLY A 247 -5.25 -8.80 1.06
N ALA A 248 -6.42 -8.83 0.41
CA ALA A 248 -6.53 -9.34 -0.96
C ALA A 248 -5.73 -8.52 -1.98
N GLY A 249 -5.47 -7.24 -1.71
CA GLY A 249 -4.78 -6.37 -2.65
C GLY A 249 -5.53 -6.29 -3.97
N ALA A 250 -4.80 -6.20 -5.07
CA ALA A 250 -5.39 -6.25 -6.41
C ALA A 250 -5.89 -7.68 -6.78
N GLY A 251 -5.84 -8.64 -5.86
CA GLY A 251 -6.46 -9.95 -6.02
C GLY A 251 -5.61 -10.99 -6.75
N VAL A 252 -4.29 -10.80 -6.84
CA VAL A 252 -3.38 -11.74 -7.53
C VAL A 252 -3.42 -13.13 -6.89
N LEU A 253 -3.18 -13.23 -5.58
CA LEU A 253 -3.19 -14.51 -4.87
C LEU A 253 -4.56 -15.21 -4.90
N PRO A 254 -5.71 -14.58 -4.57
CA PRO A 254 -6.99 -15.26 -4.63
C PRO A 254 -7.38 -15.68 -6.06
N THR A 255 -7.03 -14.88 -7.09
CA THR A 255 -7.27 -15.25 -8.49
C THR A 255 -6.43 -16.45 -8.91
N PHE A 256 -5.15 -16.47 -8.51
CA PHE A 256 -4.25 -17.58 -8.76
C PHE A 256 -4.74 -18.87 -8.07
N LEU A 257 -5.18 -18.80 -6.82
CA LEU A 257 -5.72 -19.95 -6.08
C LEU A 257 -7.00 -20.48 -6.70
N ASN A 258 -7.93 -19.59 -7.08
CA ASN A 258 -9.17 -19.97 -7.77
C ASN A 258 -8.89 -20.70 -9.10
N HIS A 259 -7.84 -20.29 -9.82
CA HIS A 259 -7.44 -20.91 -11.08
C HIS A 259 -6.73 -22.26 -10.90
N ASN A 260 -5.82 -22.36 -9.92
CA ASN A 260 -4.88 -23.49 -9.80
C ASN A 260 -5.30 -24.58 -8.79
N LEU A 261 -6.34 -24.36 -7.99
CA LEU A 261 -6.98 -25.41 -7.20
C LEU A 261 -8.09 -26.05 -8.03
N THR A 262 -8.01 -27.36 -8.24
CA THR A 262 -9.01 -28.11 -9.03
C THR A 262 -10.09 -28.74 -8.16
N CYS A 263 -9.89 -28.79 -6.84
CA CYS A 263 -10.89 -29.24 -5.86
C CYS A 263 -12.03 -28.23 -5.67
N ASN A 264 -13.06 -28.64 -4.92
CA ASN A 264 -14.06 -27.71 -4.42
C ASN A 264 -13.39 -26.69 -3.48
N VAL A 265 -13.30 -25.42 -3.90
CA VAL A 265 -12.68 -24.36 -3.11
C VAL A 265 -13.67 -23.22 -2.93
N HIS A 266 -13.69 -22.66 -1.72
CA HIS A 266 -14.34 -21.40 -1.43
C HIS A 266 -13.30 -20.43 -0.86
N ILE A 267 -13.18 -19.26 -1.46
CA ILE A 267 -12.19 -18.25 -1.09
C ILE A 267 -12.93 -16.98 -0.71
N ASP A 268 -12.75 -16.51 0.51
CA ASP A 268 -13.14 -15.17 0.95
C ASP A 268 -11.93 -14.26 0.86
N ALA A 269 -11.88 -13.39 -0.15
CA ALA A 269 -10.84 -12.38 -0.31
C ALA A 269 -11.32 -11.06 0.30
N VAL A 270 -10.59 -10.58 1.30
CA VAL A 270 -10.98 -9.45 2.16
C VAL A 270 -9.99 -8.30 2.01
N ASP A 271 -10.49 -7.12 1.68
CA ASP A 271 -9.68 -5.89 1.65
C ASP A 271 -10.55 -4.67 2.00
N PRO A 272 -10.13 -3.77 2.92
CA PRO A 272 -10.94 -2.61 3.29
C PRO A 272 -11.00 -1.55 2.17
N SER A 273 -10.05 -1.54 1.25
CA SER A 273 -9.92 -0.54 0.20
C SER A 273 -10.77 -0.89 -1.02
N ALA A 274 -11.84 -0.11 -1.23
CA ALA A 274 -12.65 -0.21 -2.45
C ALA A 274 -11.82 0.03 -3.71
N ALA A 275 -10.91 1.02 -3.66
CA ALA A 275 -10.04 1.35 -4.78
C ALA A 275 -9.11 0.17 -5.14
N MET A 276 -8.66 -0.59 -4.14
CA MET A 276 -7.79 -1.74 -4.36
C MET A 276 -8.54 -2.89 -5.06
N LEU A 277 -9.74 -3.24 -4.56
CA LEU A 277 -10.59 -4.26 -5.19
C LEU A 277 -11.04 -3.83 -6.61
N GLU A 278 -11.29 -2.54 -6.81
CA GLU A 278 -11.64 -1.98 -8.12
C GLU A 278 -10.46 -2.02 -9.10
N ALA A 279 -9.25 -1.66 -8.64
CA ALA A 279 -8.03 -1.81 -9.43
C ALA A 279 -7.78 -3.28 -9.80
N GLY A 280 -8.01 -4.19 -8.85
CA GLY A 280 -7.95 -5.63 -9.09
C GLY A 280 -8.88 -6.09 -10.23
N ARG A 281 -10.13 -5.63 -10.22
CA ARG A 281 -11.11 -5.94 -11.28
C ARG A 281 -10.68 -5.41 -12.65
N HIS A 282 -10.25 -4.15 -12.72
CA HIS A 282 -9.95 -3.50 -13.98
C HIS A 282 -8.61 -3.93 -14.58
N PHE A 283 -7.61 -4.19 -13.74
CA PHE A 283 -6.22 -4.35 -14.20
C PHE A 283 -5.62 -5.73 -13.88
N PHE A 284 -6.17 -6.50 -12.95
CA PHE A 284 -5.58 -7.77 -12.51
C PHE A 284 -6.52 -8.97 -12.68
N GLY A 285 -7.69 -8.77 -13.30
CA GLY A 285 -8.64 -9.84 -13.60
C GLY A 285 -9.26 -10.48 -12.37
N LEU A 286 -9.36 -9.72 -11.27
CA LEU A 286 -10.05 -10.14 -10.06
C LEU A 286 -11.55 -10.17 -10.31
N GLU A 287 -12.15 -11.36 -10.33
CA GLU A 287 -13.58 -11.52 -10.58
C GLU A 287 -14.23 -12.39 -9.49
N ALA A 288 -15.36 -11.92 -8.96
CA ALA A 288 -16.17 -12.73 -8.07
C ALA A 288 -16.74 -13.93 -8.83
N SER A 289 -16.81 -15.07 -8.16
CA SER A 289 -17.38 -16.31 -8.72
C SER A 289 -17.99 -17.14 -7.59
N PRO A 290 -18.71 -18.24 -7.90
CA PRO A 290 -19.19 -19.16 -6.86
C PRO A 290 -18.08 -19.72 -5.94
N ARG A 291 -16.82 -19.67 -6.40
CA ARG A 291 -15.63 -20.15 -5.68
C ARG A 291 -14.83 -19.02 -5.00
N LEU A 292 -15.09 -17.76 -5.35
CA LEU A 292 -14.34 -16.58 -4.88
C LEU A 292 -15.28 -15.42 -4.55
N SER A 293 -15.43 -15.16 -3.26
CA SER A 293 -16.19 -14.04 -2.70
C SER A 293 -15.26 -12.87 -2.39
N LEU A 294 -15.72 -11.64 -2.65
CA LEU A 294 -14.96 -10.41 -2.40
C LEU A 294 -15.65 -9.60 -1.29
N HIS A 295 -14.90 -9.26 -0.24
CA HIS A 295 -15.43 -8.58 0.94
C HIS A 295 -14.70 -7.28 1.19
N ARG A 296 -15.47 -6.19 1.30
CA ARG A 296 -14.94 -4.89 1.72
C ARG A 296 -15.07 -4.74 3.22
N ALA A 297 -14.04 -5.13 3.95
CA ALA A 297 -14.01 -5.08 5.42
C ALA A 297 -12.56 -5.01 5.92
N PHE A 298 -12.40 -4.55 7.17
CA PHE A 298 -11.17 -4.78 7.92
C PHE A 298 -11.07 -6.27 8.27
N GLY A 299 -9.87 -6.84 8.17
CA GLY A 299 -9.67 -8.28 8.29
C GLY A 299 -10.03 -8.83 9.67
N GLU A 300 -9.67 -8.09 10.72
CA GLU A 300 -9.96 -8.41 12.11
C GLU A 300 -11.46 -8.45 12.42
N ASP A 301 -12.22 -7.48 11.90
CA ASP A 301 -13.68 -7.41 12.05
C ASP A 301 -14.35 -8.55 11.28
N PHE A 302 -13.87 -8.81 10.05
CA PHE A 302 -14.36 -9.89 9.22
C PHE A 302 -14.17 -11.25 9.92
N VAL A 303 -12.97 -11.53 10.43
CA VAL A 303 -12.65 -12.79 11.13
C VAL A 303 -13.45 -12.93 12.43
N ALA A 304 -13.64 -11.84 13.18
CA ALA A 304 -14.46 -11.85 14.39
C ALA A 304 -15.92 -12.26 14.10
N ALA A 305 -16.47 -11.84 12.95
CA ALA A 305 -17.84 -12.14 12.55
C ALA A 305 -18.07 -13.58 12.04
N GLN A 306 -17.00 -14.29 11.63
CA GLN A 306 -17.15 -15.65 11.09
C GLN A 306 -17.49 -16.68 12.17
N PRO A 307 -18.15 -17.81 11.85
CA PRO A 307 -18.40 -18.89 12.80
C PRO A 307 -17.12 -19.68 13.13
N ALA A 308 -17.18 -20.52 14.16
CA ALA A 308 -16.09 -21.43 14.46
C ALA A 308 -15.89 -22.44 13.33
N ALA A 309 -14.63 -22.83 13.07
CA ALA A 309 -14.25 -23.74 11.99
C ALA A 309 -14.78 -23.35 10.59
N ALA A 310 -14.92 -22.05 10.31
CA ALA A 310 -15.27 -21.50 9.00
C ALA A 310 -14.22 -21.77 7.92
N TYR A 311 -12.93 -21.79 8.29
CA TYR A 311 -11.81 -21.91 7.36
C TYR A 311 -10.91 -23.09 7.66
N ASP A 312 -10.28 -23.60 6.60
CA ASP A 312 -9.20 -24.58 6.69
C ASP A 312 -7.85 -23.87 6.61
N TRP A 313 -7.76 -22.80 5.83
CA TRP A 313 -6.56 -21.97 5.70
C TRP A 313 -6.91 -20.49 5.85
N LEU A 314 -6.27 -19.80 6.77
CA LEU A 314 -6.41 -18.36 6.99
C LEU A 314 -5.09 -17.68 6.66
N VAL A 315 -5.13 -16.68 5.78
CA VAL A 315 -3.97 -15.94 5.30
C VAL A 315 -4.05 -14.49 5.77
N VAL A 316 -2.96 -14.00 6.34
CA VAL A 316 -2.76 -12.60 6.69
C VAL A 316 -1.62 -12.06 5.83
N ASP A 317 -1.99 -11.33 4.78
CA ASP A 317 -1.06 -10.62 3.89
C ASP A 317 -1.39 -9.12 3.90
N VAL A 318 -1.32 -8.53 5.09
CA VAL A 318 -1.71 -7.13 5.33
C VAL A 318 -0.48 -6.32 5.69
N GLU A 319 -0.30 -5.19 5.01
CA GLU A 319 0.74 -4.20 5.30
C GLU A 319 0.17 -3.08 6.19
N ALA A 320 0.98 -2.51 7.09
CA ALA A 320 0.56 -1.49 8.06
C ALA A 320 0.07 -0.18 7.41
N GLY A 321 0.45 0.08 6.16
CA GLY A 321 0.00 1.24 5.40
C GLY A 321 0.60 2.56 5.87
N SER A 322 1.60 2.50 6.77
CA SER A 322 2.18 3.64 7.46
C SER A 322 3.70 3.66 7.32
N SER A 323 4.27 4.84 7.11
CA SER A 323 5.70 5.07 7.17
C SER A 323 6.23 5.26 8.60
N ALA A 324 5.35 5.23 9.61
CA ALA A 324 5.74 5.38 11.00
C ALA A 324 6.60 4.18 11.46
N PRO A 325 7.61 4.39 12.33
CA PRO A 325 8.41 3.31 12.88
C PRO A 325 7.51 2.31 13.61
N SER A 326 7.54 1.06 13.17
CA SER A 326 6.83 -0.06 13.78
C SER A 326 7.73 -1.28 13.77
N GLU A 327 7.52 -2.18 14.73
CA GLU A 327 8.26 -3.46 14.81
C GLU A 327 8.11 -4.28 13.52
N PHE A 328 6.92 -4.20 12.92
CA PHE A 328 6.54 -4.91 11.71
C PHE A 328 5.90 -3.95 10.71
N ARG A 329 6.46 -3.91 9.50
CA ARG A 329 5.83 -3.32 8.31
C ARG A 329 4.65 -4.21 7.85
N ALA A 330 4.79 -5.52 8.00
CA ALA A 330 3.71 -6.50 7.90
C ALA A 330 3.90 -7.61 8.96
N PRO A 331 2.84 -8.09 9.63
CA PRO A 331 1.50 -7.51 9.63
C PRO A 331 1.38 -6.33 10.60
N PRO A 332 0.35 -5.46 10.50
CA PRO A 332 0.08 -4.48 11.54
C PRO A 332 -0.19 -5.15 12.90
N PRO A 333 0.14 -4.49 14.04
CA PRO A 333 0.10 -5.12 15.37
C PRO A 333 -1.23 -5.77 15.76
N VAL A 334 -2.35 -5.27 15.23
CA VAL A 334 -3.69 -5.85 15.46
C VAL A 334 -3.76 -7.34 15.11
N PHE A 335 -3.06 -7.78 14.07
CA PHE A 335 -3.03 -9.17 13.59
C PHE A 335 -2.16 -10.10 14.44
N LEU A 336 -1.39 -9.56 15.39
CA LEU A 336 -0.63 -10.33 16.38
C LEU A 336 -1.22 -10.18 17.80
N SER A 337 -2.33 -9.45 17.94
CA SER A 337 -2.99 -9.28 19.23
C SER A 337 -3.66 -10.58 19.71
N THR A 338 -3.71 -10.78 21.03
CA THR A 338 -4.41 -11.92 21.64
C THR A 338 -5.87 -12.01 21.19
N SER A 339 -6.54 -10.87 21.01
CA SER A 339 -7.93 -10.82 20.54
C SER A 339 -8.07 -11.40 19.13
N PHE A 340 -7.26 -10.90 18.18
CA PHE A 340 -7.28 -11.40 16.82
C PHE A 340 -6.88 -12.88 16.76
N LEU A 341 -5.79 -13.28 17.42
CA LEU A 341 -5.31 -14.65 17.38
C LEU A 341 -6.29 -15.65 18.02
N THR A 342 -7.05 -15.22 19.04
CA THR A 342 -8.17 -16.00 19.57
C THR A 342 -9.27 -16.22 18.52
N HIS A 343 -9.64 -15.17 17.77
CA HIS A 343 -10.60 -15.30 16.69
C HIS A 343 -10.05 -16.15 15.53
N ALA A 344 -8.80 -15.95 15.13
CA ALA A 344 -8.13 -16.73 14.09
C ALA A 344 -8.12 -18.23 14.42
N ALA A 345 -7.74 -18.58 15.65
CA ALA A 345 -7.74 -19.97 16.12
C ALA A 345 -9.15 -20.58 16.18
N ARG A 346 -10.17 -19.78 16.49
CA ARG A 346 -11.58 -20.20 16.53
C ARG A 346 -12.15 -20.47 15.14
N VAL A 347 -11.87 -19.60 14.17
CA VAL A 347 -12.40 -19.75 12.80
C VAL A 347 -11.71 -20.87 12.03
N LEU A 348 -10.51 -21.29 12.44
CA LEU A 348 -9.81 -22.42 11.86
C LEU A 348 -10.35 -23.75 12.38
N GLY A 349 -10.56 -24.70 11.46
CA GLY A 349 -10.85 -26.10 11.81
C GLY A 349 -9.69 -26.77 12.56
N PRO A 350 -9.90 -27.95 13.15
CA PRO A 350 -8.89 -28.66 13.94
C PRO A 350 -7.62 -29.02 13.14
N THR A 351 -7.74 -29.16 11.82
CA THR A 351 -6.62 -29.44 10.89
C THR A 351 -6.14 -28.20 10.14
N GLY A 352 -6.61 -27.02 10.56
CA GLY A 352 -6.37 -25.77 9.82
C GLY A 352 -5.02 -25.12 10.11
N SER A 353 -4.63 -24.22 9.21
CA SER A 353 -3.39 -23.45 9.31
C SER A 353 -3.65 -21.95 9.18
N LEU A 354 -2.94 -21.15 9.98
CA LEU A 354 -2.77 -19.71 9.80
C LEU A 354 -1.45 -19.49 9.06
N ALA A 355 -1.41 -18.60 8.07
CA ALA A 355 -0.19 -18.12 7.43
C ALA A 355 -0.13 -16.58 7.52
N VAL A 356 1.01 -16.05 7.96
CA VAL A 356 1.22 -14.61 8.18
C VAL A 356 2.47 -14.17 7.43
N ASN A 357 2.32 -13.19 6.55
CA ASN A 357 3.46 -12.50 5.96
C ASN A 357 4.09 -11.56 6.99
N VAL A 358 5.38 -11.74 7.28
CA VAL A 358 6.14 -10.96 8.24
C VAL A 358 7.27 -10.20 7.54
N ILE A 359 7.22 -8.87 7.62
CA ILE A 359 8.23 -7.95 7.13
C ILE A 359 8.62 -7.05 8.28
N SER A 360 9.88 -7.11 8.71
CA SER A 360 10.44 -6.20 9.70
C SER A 360 11.37 -5.20 9.01
N PRO A 361 11.29 -3.89 9.33
CA PRO A 361 12.20 -2.88 8.78
C PRO A 361 13.60 -2.93 9.42
N PHE A 362 13.78 -3.68 10.51
CA PHE A 362 15.05 -3.83 11.19
C PHE A 362 15.90 -4.93 10.53
N ALA A 363 17.23 -4.80 10.60
CA ALA A 363 18.18 -5.79 10.07
C ALA A 363 17.81 -7.21 10.55
N PRO A 364 18.12 -8.27 9.77
CA PRO A 364 17.70 -9.64 10.09
C PRO A 364 18.29 -10.09 11.44
N THR A 365 17.52 -9.91 12.50
CA THR A 365 17.77 -10.44 13.85
C THR A 365 16.73 -11.51 14.15
N THR A 366 17.02 -12.36 15.13
CA THR A 366 16.10 -13.41 15.58
C THR A 366 14.90 -12.88 16.38
N GLU A 367 14.97 -11.64 16.88
CA GLU A 367 14.02 -11.07 17.83
C GLU A 367 12.59 -10.86 17.26
N PRO A 368 12.38 -10.29 16.05
CA PRO A 368 11.03 -10.10 15.52
C PRO A 368 10.31 -11.43 15.30
N LEU A 369 11.05 -12.47 14.91
CA LEU A 369 10.47 -13.79 14.68
C LEU A 369 10.08 -14.48 16.00
N GLU A 370 10.88 -14.30 17.06
CA GLU A 370 10.54 -14.75 18.41
C GLU A 370 9.30 -14.05 18.96
N ALA A 371 9.12 -12.75 18.68
CA ALA A 371 7.91 -12.02 19.07
C ALA A 371 6.66 -12.60 18.38
N VAL A 372 6.73 -12.88 17.07
CA VAL A 372 5.64 -13.54 16.34
C VAL A 372 5.38 -14.94 16.90
N ARG A 373 6.43 -15.74 17.14
CA ARG A 373 6.31 -17.08 17.75
C ARG A 373 5.62 -17.01 19.11
N ALA A 374 6.04 -16.08 19.97
CA ALA A 374 5.48 -15.89 21.31
C ALA A 374 4.00 -15.49 21.27
N ALA A 375 3.60 -14.67 20.29
CA ALA A 375 2.20 -14.31 20.07
C ALA A 375 1.35 -15.51 19.62
N LEU A 376 1.86 -16.34 18.71
CA LEU A 376 1.13 -17.47 18.13
C LEU A 376 1.05 -18.70 19.06
N ALA A 377 2.10 -18.97 19.85
CA ALA A 377 2.23 -20.20 20.64
C ALA A 377 1.05 -20.52 21.60
N PRO A 378 0.37 -19.54 22.24
CA PRO A 378 -0.81 -19.82 23.06
C PRO A 378 -2.03 -20.33 22.29
N HIS A 379 -2.07 -20.10 20.97
CA HIS A 379 -3.23 -20.34 20.12
C HIS A 379 -3.03 -21.52 19.14
N PHE A 380 -1.78 -21.87 18.85
CA PHE A 380 -1.39 -22.88 17.86
C PHE A 380 -0.41 -23.88 18.45
N GLY A 381 -0.64 -25.18 18.21
CA GLY A 381 0.19 -26.24 18.80
C GLY A 381 1.60 -26.33 18.20
N ASN A 382 1.78 -25.81 16.99
CA ASN A 382 3.08 -25.73 16.33
C ASN A 382 3.18 -24.42 15.53
N VAL A 383 4.37 -23.83 15.55
CA VAL A 383 4.70 -22.64 14.77
C VAL A 383 5.87 -22.98 13.85
N TYR A 384 5.76 -22.61 12.58
CA TYR A 384 6.82 -22.78 11.59
C TYR A 384 7.13 -21.45 10.91
N ALA A 385 8.34 -21.31 10.40
CA ALA A 385 8.75 -20.17 9.59
C ALA A 385 9.40 -20.63 8.29
N LEU A 386 9.04 -19.95 7.20
CA LEU A 386 9.69 -20.04 5.90
C LEU A 386 10.34 -18.69 5.62
N GLU A 387 11.67 -18.65 5.69
CA GLU A 387 12.45 -17.44 5.39
C GLU A 387 12.58 -17.27 3.88
N GLN A 388 12.42 -16.02 3.43
CA GLN A 388 12.57 -15.60 2.04
C GLN A 388 13.49 -14.37 2.00
N PRO A 389 14.03 -13.99 0.83
CA PRO A 389 15.01 -12.90 0.75
C PRO A 389 14.54 -11.54 1.31
N LYS A 390 13.22 -11.26 1.26
CA LYS A 390 12.64 -9.97 1.66
C LYS A 390 11.63 -10.05 2.82
N ASN A 391 11.20 -11.25 3.19
CA ASN A 391 10.13 -11.46 4.16
C ASN A 391 10.22 -12.87 4.75
N THR A 392 9.52 -13.11 5.84
CA THR A 392 9.34 -14.44 6.42
C THR A 392 7.86 -14.77 6.45
N VAL A 393 7.47 -15.96 6.02
CA VAL A 393 6.10 -16.44 6.21
C VAL A 393 6.06 -17.31 7.46
N VAL A 394 5.23 -16.93 8.42
CA VAL A 394 5.05 -17.67 9.67
C VAL A 394 3.72 -18.42 9.66
N PHE A 395 3.76 -19.69 10.03
CA PHE A 395 2.61 -20.58 10.04
C PHE A 395 2.25 -20.99 11.46
N GLY A 396 0.97 -20.86 11.84
CA GLY A 396 0.42 -21.38 13.08
C GLY A 396 -0.52 -22.56 12.79
N LEU A 397 -0.20 -23.75 13.28
CA LEU A 397 -0.95 -24.97 12.98
C LEU A 397 -1.83 -25.40 14.15
N ARG A 398 -3.08 -25.77 13.84
CA ARG A 398 -4.03 -26.33 14.81
C ARG A 398 -3.70 -27.78 15.16
N ALA A 399 -3.12 -28.53 14.22
CA ALA A 399 -2.62 -29.88 14.42
C ALA A 399 -1.16 -30.02 13.93
N PRO A 400 -0.34 -30.88 14.55
CA PRO A 400 1.01 -31.16 14.04
C PRO A 400 0.96 -31.85 12.66
N VAL A 401 1.93 -31.53 11.81
CA VAL A 401 2.15 -32.24 10.54
C VAL A 401 3.26 -33.28 10.77
N HIS A 402 2.98 -34.54 10.43
CA HIS A 402 3.96 -35.63 10.53
C HIS A 402 4.62 -35.85 9.17
N GLY A 403 5.86 -35.37 9.01
CA GLY A 403 6.65 -35.51 7.77
C GLY A 403 6.81 -34.20 7.00
N LEU A 404 7.55 -34.25 5.88
CA LEU A 404 7.68 -33.11 4.99
C LEU A 404 6.33 -32.84 4.29
N PRO A 405 5.92 -31.58 4.11
CA PRO A 405 4.68 -31.25 3.43
C PRO A 405 4.66 -31.88 2.04
N THR A 406 3.61 -32.62 1.71
CA THR A 406 3.46 -33.22 0.38
C THR A 406 2.48 -32.41 -0.46
N VAL A 407 2.67 -32.44 -1.77
CA VAL A 407 1.76 -31.77 -2.70
C VAL A 407 0.54 -32.66 -2.93
N ASP A 408 -0.64 -32.06 -2.85
CA ASP A 408 -1.91 -32.73 -3.09
C ASP A 408 -2.26 -32.80 -4.59
N ALA A 409 -2.89 -33.88 -5.03
CA ALA A 409 -3.33 -34.07 -6.41
C ALA A 409 -4.36 -33.03 -6.90
N ALA A 410 -5.04 -32.33 -5.98
CA ALA A 410 -5.95 -31.24 -6.29
C ALA A 410 -5.23 -29.91 -6.61
N MET A 411 -3.91 -29.85 -6.50
CA MET A 411 -3.11 -28.72 -6.97
C MET A 411 -2.74 -28.92 -8.44
N ALA A 412 -3.03 -27.93 -9.28
CA ALA A 412 -2.51 -27.92 -10.64
C ALA A 412 -0.98 -27.91 -10.63
N ALA A 413 -0.36 -28.44 -11.69
CA ALA A 413 1.10 -28.55 -11.82
C ALA A 413 1.87 -27.26 -11.49
N PRO A 414 1.40 -26.04 -11.85
CA PRO A 414 2.13 -24.82 -11.50
C PRO A 414 2.16 -24.52 -9.98
N LEU A 415 1.04 -24.68 -9.27
CA LEU A 415 0.97 -24.51 -7.81
C LEU A 415 1.81 -25.58 -7.09
N ALA A 416 1.65 -26.84 -7.51
CA ALA A 416 2.44 -27.97 -7.04
C ALA A 416 3.95 -27.71 -7.14
N THR A 417 4.40 -27.29 -8.32
CA THR A 417 5.81 -27.00 -8.62
C THR A 417 6.31 -25.82 -7.79
N THR A 418 5.49 -24.78 -7.62
CA THR A 418 5.83 -23.61 -6.80
C THR A 418 6.14 -24.01 -5.35
N ILE A 419 5.25 -24.81 -4.73
CA ILE A 419 5.44 -25.28 -3.35
C ILE A 419 6.65 -26.23 -3.26
N GLN A 420 6.78 -27.19 -4.18
CA GLN A 420 7.91 -28.13 -4.19
C GLN A 420 9.25 -27.41 -4.33
N SER A 421 9.35 -26.44 -5.23
CA SER A 421 10.57 -25.68 -5.45
C SER A 421 10.99 -24.93 -4.19
N LEU A 422 10.05 -24.34 -3.45
CA LEU A 422 10.34 -23.64 -2.19
C LEU A 422 10.80 -24.60 -1.09
N LEU A 423 10.15 -25.76 -0.98
CA LEU A 423 10.53 -26.77 0.01
C LEU A 423 11.88 -27.45 -0.32
N ALA A 424 12.27 -27.48 -1.60
CA ALA A 424 13.52 -28.06 -2.08
C ALA A 424 14.70 -27.08 -2.08
N SER A 425 14.47 -25.77 -2.22
CA SER A 425 15.51 -24.76 -2.50
C SER A 425 16.36 -24.32 -1.30
N GLY A 426 16.39 -25.07 -0.19
CA GLY A 426 17.16 -24.68 1.00
C GLY A 426 16.53 -23.55 1.82
N ALA A 427 15.40 -22.98 1.40
CA ALA A 427 14.50 -22.21 2.26
C ALA A 427 13.89 -23.18 3.28
N ALA A 428 14.58 -23.36 4.40
CA ALA A 428 14.18 -24.35 5.39
C ALA A 428 12.91 -23.89 6.10
N LEU A 429 11.78 -24.55 5.78
CA LEU A 429 10.62 -24.52 6.66
C LEU A 429 11.07 -25.06 8.03
N ARG A 430 11.29 -24.16 8.97
CA ARG A 430 11.81 -24.48 10.30
C ARG A 430 10.71 -24.38 11.33
N ARG A 431 10.72 -25.29 12.29
CA ARG A 431 9.88 -25.16 13.48
C ARG A 431 10.49 -24.10 14.39
N LEU A 432 9.65 -23.20 14.89
CA LEU A 432 10.01 -22.16 15.86
C LEU A 432 9.72 -22.61 17.29
#